data_AF-A0A251TWA7-F1
#
_entry.id   AF-A0A251TWA7-F1
#
_cell.length_a   1.000
_cell.length_b   1.000
_cell.length_c   1.000
_cell.angle_alpha   90.00
_cell.angle_beta   90.00
_cell.angle_gamma   90.00
#
_symmetry.space_group_name_H-M   'P 1'
#
loop_
_entity.id
_entity.type
_entity.pdbx_description
1 polymer ?
#
loop_
_entity_poly.entity_id
_entity_poly.type
_entity_poly.pdbx_seq_one_letter_code
_entity_poly.pdbx_strand_id
1 'polypeptide(L)'
;MKVEKLLSKVDRSPKRSMIDALRPSMRALIKDGLSKHSDVDVKVAVASCISEITRITAPGAPYDDNQMRLIVSTFEGLADQSSRSYAKRASILETASKVRSCVIMLDLECDALKSVRDYHLDSVFPSMGSIMVLVIEESEEIPVEMLKPLLAHVKKDNTDVLPIA
;
A
#
# COMPACT_ATOMS: atom_id res chain seq x y z
N MET A 1 -17.41 1.93 -0.97
CA MET A 1 -18.17 3.21 -1.02
C MET A 1 -18.45 3.56 -2.49
N LYS A 2 -19.51 4.33 -2.82
CA LYS A 2 -19.78 4.73 -4.23
C LYS A 2 -18.65 5.57 -4.83
N VAL A 3 -18.08 6.48 -4.03
CA VAL A 3 -16.98 7.38 -4.44
C VAL A 3 -15.73 6.59 -4.82
N GLU A 4 -15.29 5.66 -3.98
CA GLU A 4 -14.18 4.73 -4.24
C GLU A 4 -14.27 4.06 -5.61
N LYS A 5 -15.43 3.46 -5.94
CA LYS A 5 -15.64 2.77 -7.22
C LYS A 5 -15.60 3.70 -8.43
N LEU A 6 -15.88 4.99 -8.23
CA LEU A 6 -15.75 6.00 -9.29
C LEU A 6 -14.29 6.42 -9.44
N LEU A 7 -13.57 6.62 -8.34
CA LEU A 7 -12.15 6.97 -8.34
C LEU A 7 -11.29 5.89 -9.01
N SER A 8 -11.59 4.61 -8.78
CA SER A 8 -10.83 3.50 -9.38
C SER A 8 -10.90 3.43 -10.91
N LYS A 9 -11.86 4.13 -11.53
CA LYS A 9 -12.03 4.21 -12.99
C LYS A 9 -11.37 5.44 -13.62
N VAL A 10 -10.81 6.33 -12.81
CA VAL A 10 -10.16 7.54 -13.30
C VAL A 10 -8.71 7.21 -13.65
N ASP A 11 -8.31 7.44 -14.89
CA ASP A 11 -6.92 7.26 -15.30
C ASP A 11 -5.98 8.28 -14.64
N ARG A 12 -4.68 7.96 -14.66
CA ARG A 12 -3.65 8.92 -14.24
C ARG A 12 -3.58 10.10 -15.21
N SER A 13 -3.00 11.21 -14.75
CA SER A 13 -2.92 12.47 -15.49
C SER A 13 -4.30 13.09 -15.78
N PRO A 14 -5.17 13.27 -14.75
CA PRO A 14 -6.46 13.89 -14.92
C PRO A 14 -6.33 15.33 -15.42
N LYS A 15 -7.29 15.77 -16.24
CA LYS A 15 -7.38 17.19 -16.63
C LYS A 15 -7.57 18.06 -15.39
N ARG A 16 -7.09 19.31 -15.43
CA ARG A 16 -7.23 20.26 -14.31
C ARG A 16 -8.68 20.41 -13.82
N SER A 17 -9.64 20.43 -14.74
CA SER A 17 -11.07 20.45 -14.42
C SER A 17 -11.55 19.24 -13.61
N MET A 18 -10.96 18.05 -13.85
CA MET A 18 -11.27 16.85 -13.07
C MET A 18 -10.68 16.95 -11.66
N ILE A 19 -9.44 17.45 -11.53
CA ILE A 19 -8.83 17.71 -10.21
C ILE A 19 -9.68 18.73 -9.43
N ASP A 20 -10.11 19.81 -10.09
CA ASP A 20 -10.96 20.84 -9.50
C ASP A 20 -12.29 20.25 -9.01
N ALA A 21 -12.90 19.33 -9.78
CA ALA A 21 -14.11 18.62 -9.39
C ALA A 21 -13.91 17.63 -8.23
N LEU A 22 -12.70 17.09 -8.05
CA LEU A 22 -12.36 16.18 -6.95
C LEU A 22 -12.05 16.91 -5.64
N ARG A 23 -11.67 18.21 -5.69
CA ARG A 23 -11.29 18.99 -4.49
C ARG A 23 -12.28 18.92 -3.32
N PRO A 24 -13.61 19.01 -3.52
CA PRO A 24 -14.56 18.88 -2.40
C PRO A 24 -14.45 17.53 -1.70
N SER A 25 -14.33 16.44 -2.47
CA SER A 25 -14.14 15.09 -1.95
C SER A 25 -12.80 14.96 -1.23
N MET A 26 -11.72 15.49 -1.81
CA MET A 26 -10.39 15.47 -1.20
C MET A 26 -10.39 16.13 0.18
N ARG A 27 -11.03 17.31 0.32
CA ARG A 27 -11.18 18.01 1.60
C ARG A 27 -12.09 17.29 2.58
N ALA A 28 -13.13 16.62 2.12
CA ALA A 28 -14.03 15.87 2.99
C ALA A 28 -13.33 14.67 3.63
N LEU A 29 -12.48 13.95 2.88
CA LEU A 29 -11.79 12.75 3.34
C LEU A 29 -10.80 13.00 4.49
N ILE A 30 -10.23 14.20 4.59
CA ILE A 30 -9.27 14.56 5.64
C ILE A 30 -9.92 15.16 6.88
N LYS A 31 -11.25 15.35 6.90
CA LYS A 31 -11.93 15.83 8.10
C LYS A 31 -11.84 14.76 9.20
N ASP A 32 -11.54 15.20 10.41
CA ASP A 32 -11.35 14.35 11.59
C ASP A 32 -12.48 13.33 11.80
N GLY A 33 -13.73 13.66 11.46
CA GLY A 33 -14.85 12.73 11.58
C GLY A 33 -14.73 11.46 10.73
N LEU A 34 -13.99 11.48 9.61
CA LEU A 34 -13.80 10.33 8.73
C LEU A 34 -12.43 9.65 8.94
N SER A 35 -11.35 10.43 9.05
CA SER A 35 -10.00 9.88 9.24
C SER A 35 -9.79 9.29 10.64
N LYS A 36 -10.43 9.86 11.66
CA LYS A 36 -10.33 9.39 13.07
C LYS A 36 -11.57 8.60 13.51
N HIS A 37 -12.37 8.11 12.57
CA HIS A 37 -13.59 7.36 12.87
C HIS A 37 -13.28 6.09 13.69
N SER A 38 -14.17 5.69 14.61
CA SER A 38 -13.96 4.52 15.48
C SER A 38 -14.05 3.19 14.71
N ASP A 39 -15.00 3.10 13.77
CA ASP A 39 -15.17 1.93 12.89
C ASP A 39 -13.98 1.78 11.93
N VAL A 40 -13.30 0.62 12.02
CA VAL A 40 -12.13 0.26 11.21
C VAL A 40 -12.47 0.14 9.73
N ASP A 41 -13.65 -0.34 9.36
CA ASP A 41 -14.05 -0.48 7.96
C ASP A 41 -14.36 0.87 7.33
N VAL A 42 -14.83 1.84 8.12
CA VAL A 42 -14.93 3.23 7.66
C VAL A 42 -13.54 3.79 7.39
N LYS A 43 -12.58 3.58 8.30
CA LYS A 43 -11.17 3.98 8.08
C LYS A 43 -10.57 3.34 6.84
N VAL A 44 -10.77 2.04 6.61
CA VAL A 44 -10.29 1.35 5.40
C VAL A 44 -10.96 1.92 4.14
N ALA A 45 -12.25 2.24 4.17
CA ALA A 45 -12.94 2.86 3.04
C ALA A 45 -12.40 4.26 2.73
N VAL A 46 -12.08 5.06 3.75
CA VAL A 46 -11.45 6.38 3.62
C VAL A 46 -10.05 6.23 3.04
N ALA A 47 -9.23 5.33 3.61
CA ALA A 47 -7.89 5.02 3.12
C ALA A 47 -7.89 4.59 1.64
N SER A 48 -8.87 3.76 1.24
CA SER A 48 -9.05 3.34 -0.16
C SER A 48 -9.37 4.51 -1.09
N CYS A 49 -10.15 5.50 -0.64
CA CYS A 49 -10.39 6.70 -1.45
C CYS A 49 -9.14 7.57 -1.54
N ILE A 50 -8.40 7.71 -0.44
CA ILE A 50 -7.14 8.47 -0.41
C ILE A 50 -6.11 7.81 -1.33
N SER A 51 -5.96 6.47 -1.29
CA SER A 51 -5.01 5.75 -2.16
C SER A 51 -5.33 5.94 -3.64
N GLU A 52 -6.61 5.91 -4.01
CA GLU A 52 -7.02 6.17 -5.40
C GLU A 52 -6.78 7.62 -5.82
N ILE A 53 -7.04 8.59 -4.94
CA ILE A 53 -6.74 9.99 -5.24
C ILE A 53 -5.24 10.19 -5.42
N THR A 54 -4.41 9.63 -4.53
CA THR A 54 -2.95 9.64 -4.67
C THR A 54 -2.52 9.02 -6.00
N ARG A 55 -3.14 7.90 -6.41
CA ARG A 55 -2.88 7.29 -7.74
C ARG A 55 -3.22 8.22 -8.89
N ILE A 56 -4.36 8.89 -8.82
CA ILE A 56 -4.85 9.81 -9.86
C ILE A 56 -3.92 11.03 -9.98
N THR A 57 -3.46 11.58 -8.85
CA THR A 57 -2.66 12.81 -8.82
C THR A 57 -1.16 12.58 -8.91
N ALA A 58 -0.69 11.33 -8.87
CA ALA A 58 0.73 10.99 -8.99
C ALA A 58 1.35 11.61 -10.27
N PRO A 59 2.59 12.15 -10.20
CA PRO A 59 3.53 12.08 -9.08
C PRO A 59 3.28 13.11 -7.96
N GLY A 60 2.23 13.94 -8.06
CA GLY A 60 1.88 14.88 -7.01
C GLY A 60 1.46 14.18 -5.72
N ALA A 61 1.90 14.73 -4.57
CA ALA A 61 1.51 14.29 -3.23
C ALA A 61 0.41 15.22 -2.68
N PRO A 62 -0.89 14.89 -2.86
CA PRO A 62 -1.98 15.77 -2.48
C PRO A 62 -2.26 15.78 -0.97
N TYR A 63 -1.62 14.88 -0.23
CA TYR A 63 -1.87 14.61 1.18
C TYR A 63 -0.55 14.54 1.94
N ASP A 64 -0.63 14.84 3.24
CA ASP A 64 0.48 14.83 4.20
C ASP A 64 0.67 13.46 4.88
N ASP A 65 1.67 13.38 5.75
CA ASP A 65 2.07 12.18 6.49
C ASP A 65 0.91 11.53 7.25
N ASN A 66 -0.01 12.30 7.82
CA ASN A 66 -1.16 11.77 8.55
C ASN A 66 -2.02 10.84 7.69
N GLN A 67 -2.22 11.23 6.44
CA GLN A 67 -3.06 10.51 5.49
C GLN A 67 -2.32 9.29 4.95
N MET A 68 -1.01 9.40 4.77
CA MET A 68 -0.16 8.26 4.44
C MET A 68 -0.11 7.24 5.58
N ARG A 69 -0.05 7.68 6.86
CA ARG A 69 -0.16 6.80 8.04
C ARG A 69 -1.50 6.08 8.09
N LEU A 70 -2.60 6.72 7.67
CA LEU A 70 -3.89 6.04 7.57
C LEU A 70 -3.86 4.91 6.54
N ILE A 71 -3.25 5.12 5.37
CA ILE A 71 -3.05 4.07 4.35
C ILE A 71 -2.22 2.92 4.94
N VAL A 72 -1.07 3.24 5.55
CA VAL A 72 -0.17 2.29 6.22
C VAL A 72 -0.94 1.42 7.21
N SER A 73 -1.74 2.02 8.10
CA SER A 73 -2.46 1.30 9.16
C SER A 73 -3.43 0.24 8.62
N THR A 74 -3.87 0.36 7.36
CA THR A 74 -4.74 -0.66 6.75
C THR A 74 -4.03 -1.98 6.50
N PHE A 75 -2.70 -2.01 6.48
CA PHE A 75 -1.94 -3.23 6.21
C PHE A 75 -1.89 -4.20 7.39
N GLU A 76 -2.06 -3.72 8.62
CA GLU A 76 -2.07 -4.57 9.82
C GLU A 76 -3.14 -5.68 9.79
N GLY A 77 -4.26 -5.44 9.09
CA GLY A 77 -5.33 -6.42 8.93
C GLY A 77 -5.30 -7.18 7.60
N LEU A 78 -4.18 -7.15 6.86
CA LEU A 78 -4.02 -7.98 5.65
C LEU A 78 -3.86 -9.47 5.99
N ALA A 79 -3.53 -9.82 7.22
CA ALA A 79 -3.51 -11.21 7.66
C ALA A 79 -4.92 -11.80 7.85
N ASP A 80 -5.92 -10.97 8.14
CA ASP A 80 -7.31 -11.40 8.35
C ASP A 80 -8.11 -11.39 7.04
N GLN A 81 -8.12 -12.55 6.37
CA GLN A 81 -8.87 -12.77 5.13
C GLN A 81 -10.38 -12.86 5.34
N SER A 82 -10.82 -13.17 6.57
CA SER A 82 -12.25 -13.23 6.90
C SER A 82 -12.87 -11.84 7.05
N SER A 83 -12.02 -10.82 7.19
CA SER A 83 -12.43 -9.42 7.25
C SER A 83 -13.21 -9.02 6.01
N ARG A 84 -14.39 -8.41 6.21
CA ARG A 84 -15.17 -7.77 5.14
C ARG A 84 -14.39 -6.70 4.36
N SER A 85 -13.34 -6.15 4.95
CA SER A 85 -12.47 -5.14 4.35
C SER A 85 -11.23 -5.71 3.66
N TYR A 86 -11.01 -7.04 3.68
CA TYR A 86 -9.81 -7.66 3.10
C TYR A 86 -9.57 -7.22 1.65
N ALA A 87 -10.58 -7.35 0.79
CA ALA A 87 -10.47 -6.98 -0.62
C ALA A 87 -10.06 -5.50 -0.82
N LYS A 88 -10.50 -4.61 0.06
CA LYS A 88 -10.10 -3.19 0.03
C LYS A 88 -8.66 -3.02 0.46
N ARG A 89 -8.24 -3.68 1.55
CA ARG A 89 -6.85 -3.64 2.02
C ARG A 89 -5.89 -4.15 0.94
N ALA A 90 -6.24 -5.25 0.26
CA ALA A 90 -5.48 -5.78 -0.85
C ALA A 90 -5.38 -4.79 -2.02
N SER A 91 -6.49 -4.15 -2.40
CA SER A 91 -6.50 -3.12 -3.45
C SER A 91 -5.69 -1.88 -3.07
N ILE A 92 -5.72 -1.45 -1.80
CA ILE A 92 -4.88 -0.33 -1.31
C ILE A 92 -3.40 -0.66 -1.48
N LEU A 93 -2.99 -1.87 -1.09
CA LEU A 93 -1.61 -2.33 -1.22
C LEU A 93 -1.17 -2.39 -2.70
N GLU A 94 -2.02 -2.93 -3.56
CA GLU A 94 -1.78 -2.97 -5.01
C GLU A 94 -1.61 -1.56 -5.59
N THR A 95 -2.49 -0.63 -5.21
CA THR A 95 -2.39 0.76 -5.63
C THR A 95 -1.09 1.40 -5.14
N ALA A 96 -0.75 1.26 -3.86
CA ALA A 96 0.49 1.80 -3.27
C ALA A 96 1.75 1.29 -3.98
N SER A 97 1.77 -0.01 -4.30
CA SER A 97 2.83 -0.63 -5.10
C SER A 97 2.93 -0.01 -6.51
N LYS A 98 1.81 0.10 -7.22
CA LYS A 98 1.74 0.65 -8.59
C LYS A 98 2.16 2.10 -8.72
N VAL A 99 2.05 2.91 -7.67
CA VAL A 99 2.43 4.33 -7.68
C VAL A 99 3.79 4.57 -7.01
N ARG A 100 4.48 3.50 -6.58
CA ARG A 100 5.70 3.55 -5.76
C ARG A 100 5.53 4.42 -4.50
N SER A 101 4.31 4.55 -3.97
CA SER A 101 4.04 5.34 -2.75
C SER A 101 4.58 4.68 -1.49
N CYS A 102 4.98 3.41 -1.56
CA CYS A 102 5.64 2.72 -0.46
C CYS A 102 6.93 3.41 -0.01
N VAL A 103 7.63 4.15 -0.88
CA VAL A 103 8.82 4.94 -0.50
C VAL A 103 8.45 6.02 0.51
N ILE A 104 7.39 6.80 0.23
CA ILE A 104 6.84 7.80 1.14
C ILE A 104 6.34 7.16 2.45
N MET A 105 5.89 5.89 2.39
CA MET A 105 5.43 5.16 3.58
C MET A 105 6.60 4.61 4.44
N LEU A 106 7.79 4.45 3.86
CA LEU A 106 9.00 4.01 4.59
C LEU A 106 9.58 5.15 5.43
N ASP A 107 9.55 6.38 4.93
CA ASP A 107 9.95 7.60 5.67
C ASP A 107 9.14 7.80 6.96
N LEU A 108 7.97 7.15 7.07
CA LEU A 108 7.07 7.24 8.21
C LEU A 108 7.37 6.20 9.31
N GLU A 109 8.47 5.45 9.20
CA GLU A 109 8.89 4.38 10.12
C GLU A 109 7.83 3.28 10.29
N CYS A 110 7.29 2.81 9.16
CA CYS A 110 6.21 1.84 9.14
C CYS A 110 6.71 0.39 9.34
N ASP A 111 6.50 -0.17 10.54
CA ASP A 111 6.68 -1.60 10.81
C ASP A 111 5.55 -2.49 10.25
N ALA A 112 4.42 -1.93 9.83
CA ALA A 112 3.26 -2.69 9.34
C ALA A 112 3.52 -3.46 8.04
N LEU A 113 4.54 -3.09 7.26
CA LEU A 113 4.97 -3.88 6.09
C LEU A 113 5.73 -5.16 6.51
N LYS A 114 6.33 -5.18 7.71
CA LYS A 114 7.08 -6.33 8.25
C LYS A 114 6.16 -7.42 8.81
N SER A 115 4.89 -7.08 9.11
CA SER A 115 3.93 -7.99 9.74
C SER A 115 3.09 -8.79 8.74
N VAL A 116 3.22 -8.55 7.42
CA VAL A 116 2.57 -9.34 6.37
C VAL A 116 3.32 -10.66 6.19
N ARG A 117 3.34 -11.47 7.25
CA ARG A 117 4.40 -12.48 7.40
C ARG A 117 4.06 -13.88 6.93
N ASP A 118 2.78 -14.27 6.75
CA ASP A 118 2.50 -15.71 6.63
C ASP A 118 1.32 -16.15 5.74
N TYR A 119 0.70 -15.29 4.92
CA TYR A 119 -0.45 -15.71 4.10
C TYR A 119 -0.44 -15.10 2.70
N HIS A 120 -0.17 -15.93 1.69
CA HIS A 120 -0.06 -15.53 0.29
C HIS A 120 -1.28 -16.02 -0.50
N LEU A 121 -2.19 -15.10 -0.80
CA LEU A 121 -3.05 -15.22 -1.98
C LEU A 121 -2.27 -14.69 -3.20
N ASP A 122 -2.42 -15.36 -4.35
CA ASP A 122 -1.77 -15.01 -5.62
C ASP A 122 -1.95 -13.52 -6.01
N SER A 123 -3.02 -12.87 -5.55
CA SER A 123 -3.33 -11.49 -5.88
C SER A 123 -2.49 -10.45 -5.12
N VAL A 124 -2.06 -10.76 -3.90
CA VAL A 124 -1.31 -9.81 -3.04
C VAL A 124 0.20 -10.00 -3.19
N PHE A 125 0.63 -11.22 -3.49
CA PHE A 125 2.04 -11.60 -3.61
C PHE A 125 2.83 -10.72 -4.59
N PRO A 126 2.36 -10.40 -5.82
CA PRO A 126 3.11 -9.54 -6.75
C PRO A 126 3.31 -8.11 -6.22
N SER A 127 2.29 -7.56 -5.54
CA SER A 127 2.37 -6.22 -4.95
C SER A 127 3.32 -6.18 -3.77
N MET A 128 3.31 -7.22 -2.92
CA MET A 128 4.28 -7.37 -1.85
C MET A 128 5.70 -7.48 -2.37
N GLY A 129 5.95 -8.35 -3.36
CA GLY A 129 7.28 -8.51 -3.96
C GLY A 129 7.78 -7.19 -4.55
N SER A 130 6.91 -6.47 -5.27
CA SER A 130 7.23 -5.16 -5.83
C SER A 130 7.56 -4.14 -4.73
N ILE A 131 6.80 -4.10 -3.64
CA ILE A 131 7.10 -3.23 -2.49
C ILE A 131 8.44 -3.61 -1.86
N MET A 132 8.73 -4.90 -1.66
CA MET A 132 10.00 -5.36 -1.10
C MET A 132 11.20 -4.95 -1.96
N VAL A 133 11.09 -5.05 -3.28
CA VAL A 133 12.12 -4.57 -4.22
C VAL A 133 12.31 -3.06 -4.07
N LEU A 134 11.21 -2.29 -4.06
CA LEU A 134 11.28 -0.82 -3.91
C LEU A 134 11.90 -0.39 -2.59
N VAL A 135 11.56 -1.08 -1.50
CA VAL A 135 12.16 -0.83 -0.17
C VAL A 135 13.67 -1.02 -0.23
N ILE A 136 14.13 -2.11 -0.87
CA ILE A 136 15.55 -2.42 -1.02
C ILE A 136 16.27 -1.39 -1.91
N GLU A 137 15.67 -1.01 -3.04
CA GLU A 137 16.25 -0.06 -3.99
C GLU A 137 16.44 1.35 -3.40
N GLU A 138 15.52 1.78 -2.54
CA GLU A 138 15.45 3.16 -2.04
C GLU A 138 16.05 3.29 -0.62
N SER A 139 16.45 2.19 0.02
CA SER A 139 17.12 2.23 1.33
C SER A 139 18.61 2.51 1.19
N GLU A 140 19.13 3.49 1.94
CA GLU A 140 20.58 3.75 2.03
C GLU A 140 21.32 2.61 2.72
N GLU A 141 20.74 2.09 3.81
CA GLU A 141 21.24 0.94 4.56
C GLU A 141 20.11 -0.06 4.78
N ILE A 142 20.35 -1.33 4.44
CA ILE A 142 19.37 -2.40 4.62
C ILE A 142 19.71 -3.20 5.88
N PRO A 143 18.83 -3.25 6.89
CA PRO A 143 19.08 -4.03 8.09
C PRO A 143 19.30 -5.51 7.77
N VAL A 144 20.34 -6.11 8.36
CA VAL A 144 20.69 -7.54 8.15
C VAL A 144 19.51 -8.46 8.49
N GLU A 145 18.70 -8.10 9.49
CA GLU A 145 17.50 -8.86 9.86
C GLU A 145 16.45 -8.95 8.73
N MET A 146 16.41 -7.98 7.81
CA MET A 146 15.55 -8.03 6.62
C MET A 146 16.16 -8.88 5.50
N LEU A 147 17.49 -8.96 5.42
CA LEU A 147 18.20 -9.76 4.42
C LEU A 147 18.22 -11.26 4.76
N LYS A 148 18.26 -11.60 6.06
CA LYS A 148 18.33 -13.00 6.52
C LYS A 148 17.23 -13.90 5.92
N PRO A 149 15.94 -13.54 5.94
CA PRO A 149 14.89 -14.36 5.32
C PRO A 149 15.06 -14.51 3.81
N LEU A 150 15.47 -13.45 3.11
CA LEU A 150 15.68 -13.48 1.66
C LEU A 150 16.84 -14.41 1.28
N LEU A 151 17.98 -14.25 1.96
CA LEU A 151 19.16 -15.08 1.75
C LEU A 151 18.93 -16.55 2.12
N ALA A 152 18.11 -16.82 3.14
CA ALA A 152 17.74 -18.18 3.51
C ALA A 152 16.93 -18.89 2.41
N HIS A 153 16.05 -18.18 1.71
CA HIS A 153 15.30 -18.73 0.57
C HIS A 153 16.22 -19.01 -0.63
N VAL A 154 17.08 -18.05 -1.00
CA VAL A 154 18.06 -18.22 -2.11
C VAL A 154 19.00 -19.41 -1.86
N LYS A 155 19.43 -19.62 -0.60
CA LYS A 155 20.30 -20.74 -0.25
C LYS A 155 19.60 -22.10 -0.38
N LYS A 156 18.29 -22.17 -0.12
CA LYS A 156 17.47 -23.38 -0.22
C LYS A 156 17.25 -23.78 -1.69
N ASP A 157 17.12 -22.82 -2.59
CA ASP A 157 16.98 -23.09 -4.03
C ASP A 157 18.30 -23.55 -4.68
N ASN A 158 19.44 -23.26 -4.04
CA ASN A 158 20.76 -23.72 -4.49
C ASN A 158 21.12 -25.15 -4.06
N THR A 159 20.32 -25.81 -3.22
CA THR A 159 20.57 -27.22 -2.84
C THR A 159 20.07 -28.25 -3.86
N ASP A 160 19.29 -27.83 -4.85
CA ASP A 160 18.85 -28.68 -5.97
C ASP A 160 19.78 -28.59 -7.21
N VAL A 161 20.85 -27.80 -7.15
CA VAL A 161 21.89 -27.81 -8.17
C VAL A 161 22.87 -28.95 -7.85
N LEU A 162 22.60 -30.12 -8.44
CA LEU A 162 23.53 -31.25 -8.41
C LEU A 162 24.91 -30.80 -8.94
N PRO A 163 26.03 -31.26 -8.34
CA PRO A 163 27.34 -30.97 -8.88
C PRO A 163 27.43 -31.60 -10.28
N ILE A 164 27.83 -30.81 -11.26
CA ILE A 164 28.25 -31.31 -12.56
C ILE A 164 29.55 -32.10 -12.31
N ALA A 165 29.48 -33.41 -12.49
CA ALA A 165 30.61 -34.33 -12.46
C ALA A 165 31.50 -34.18 -13.70
#